data_AF-A0A537H3E8-F1
#
_entry.id   AF-A0A537H3E8-F1
#
_cell.length_a   1.000
_cell.length_b   1.000
_cell.length_c   1.000
_cell.angle_alpha   90.00
_cell.angle_beta   90.00
_cell.angle_gamma   90.00
#
_symmetry.space_group_name_H-M   'P 1'
#
loop_
_entity.id
_entity.type
_entity.pdbx_description
1 polymer ?
#
loop_
_entity_poly.entity_id
_entity_poly.type
_entity_poly.pdbx_seq_one_letter_code
_entity_poly.pdbx_strand_id
1 'polypeptide(L)'
;MDYRDIIEEEAKKAGIRVYYHDRGAQWGRSDLGRKRIFIPTPKRFPSFFTCLHEIGHIMSNHHSWDRKPEYLWEYEAFSWAFNFCRRTGIEVPQRTVEYERSLIAEKVRAAVNGGSRMINRTVVSFIMKGDGEADPDIAFLKTNLSDKGTVLKS
;
A
#
# COMPACT_ATOMS: atom_id res chain seq x y z
N MET A 1 -11.08 -21.40 3.31
CA MET A 1 -10.99 -20.25 2.39
C MET A 1 -9.60 -20.30 1.78
N ASP A 2 -9.49 -20.62 0.50
CA ASP A 2 -8.20 -20.64 -0.19
C ASP A 2 -7.90 -19.23 -0.70
N TYR A 3 -6.83 -18.62 -0.18
CA TYR A 3 -6.40 -17.30 -0.62
C TYR A 3 -6.04 -17.27 -2.09
N ARG A 4 -5.53 -18.37 -2.65
CA ARG A 4 -5.20 -18.44 -4.06
C ARG A 4 -6.44 -18.29 -4.93
N ASP A 5 -7.50 -19.04 -4.60
CA ASP A 5 -8.76 -18.98 -5.35
C ASP A 5 -9.36 -17.57 -5.34
N ILE A 6 -9.30 -16.88 -4.20
CA ILE A 6 -9.76 -15.48 -4.09
C ILE A 6 -8.97 -14.56 -5.02
N ILE A 7 -7.63 -14.70 -5.04
CA ILE A 7 -6.77 -13.89 -5.90
C ILE A 7 -7.03 -14.19 -7.37
N GLU A 8 -7.13 -15.47 -7.74
CA GLU A 8 -7.39 -15.86 -9.14
C GLU A 8 -8.78 -15.39 -9.59
N GLU A 9 -9.81 -15.48 -8.73
CA GLU A 9 -11.15 -14.99 -9.02
C GLU A 9 -11.17 -13.48 -9.23
N GLU A 10 -10.57 -12.71 -8.31
CA GLU A 10 -10.56 -11.26 -8.38
C GLU A 10 -9.72 -10.75 -9.56
N ALA A 11 -8.54 -11.35 -9.79
CA ALA A 11 -7.71 -11.03 -10.95
C ALA A 11 -8.44 -11.34 -12.25
N LYS A 12 -9.17 -12.46 -12.33
CA LYS A 12 -9.97 -12.83 -13.50
C LYS A 12 -11.07 -11.81 -13.78
N LYS A 13 -11.81 -11.36 -12.76
CA LYS A 13 -12.84 -10.30 -12.91
C LYS A 13 -12.26 -9.01 -13.48
N ALA A 14 -11.06 -8.65 -13.06
CA ALA A 14 -10.36 -7.45 -13.52
C ALA A 14 -9.61 -7.62 -14.86
N GLY A 15 -9.54 -8.83 -15.41
CA GLY A 15 -8.75 -9.15 -16.61
C GLY A 15 -7.24 -9.05 -16.38
N ILE A 16 -6.78 -9.36 -15.17
CA ILE A 16 -5.38 -9.33 -14.75
C ILE A 16 -4.76 -10.73 -14.90
N ARG A 17 -3.58 -10.79 -15.51
CA ARG A 17 -2.77 -12.01 -15.58
C ARG A 17 -1.90 -12.15 -14.34
N VAL A 18 -1.93 -13.32 -13.72
CA VAL A 18 -1.19 -13.60 -12.48
C VAL A 18 0.03 -14.47 -12.77
N TYR A 19 1.18 -14.07 -12.25
CA TYR A 19 2.42 -14.83 -12.28
C TYR A 19 2.94 -15.05 -10.87
N TYR A 20 2.96 -16.30 -10.41
CA TYR A 20 3.43 -16.64 -9.07
C TYR A 20 4.97 -16.81 -9.00
N HIS A 21 5.55 -16.51 -7.84
CA HIS A 21 6.96 -16.77 -7.53
C HIS A 21 7.19 -17.13 -6.05
N ASP A 22 8.45 -17.47 -5.72
CA ASP A 22 8.87 -17.87 -4.37
C ASP A 22 9.87 -16.89 -3.70
N ARG A 23 10.01 -15.65 -4.21
CA ARG A 23 10.93 -14.60 -3.72
C ARG A 23 10.62 -13.98 -2.34
N GLY A 24 9.73 -14.59 -1.56
CA GLY A 24 9.30 -14.09 -0.25
C GLY A 24 7.90 -13.47 -0.25
N ALA A 25 7.26 -13.44 0.91
CA ALA A 25 5.83 -13.14 1.07
C ALA A 25 5.45 -11.65 0.88
N GLN A 26 6.41 -10.73 0.92
CA GLN A 26 6.18 -9.27 0.86
C GLN A 26 6.72 -8.64 -0.42
N TRP A 27 7.16 -9.45 -1.39
CA TRP A 27 7.60 -8.95 -2.68
C TRP A 27 6.48 -9.16 -3.69
N GLY A 28 6.00 -8.07 -4.28
CA GLY A 28 5.05 -8.07 -5.37
C GLY A 28 5.46 -7.05 -6.44
N ARG A 29 4.86 -7.16 -7.62
CA ARG A 29 4.96 -6.14 -8.66
C ARG A 29 3.76 -6.14 -9.59
N SER A 30 3.27 -4.95 -9.91
CA SER A 30 2.22 -4.71 -10.91
C SER A 30 2.77 -4.08 -12.20
N ASP A 31 2.15 -4.41 -13.33
CA ASP A 31 2.41 -3.84 -14.66
C ASP A 31 1.06 -3.50 -15.31
N LEU A 32 0.64 -2.24 -15.13
CA LEU A 32 -0.65 -1.72 -15.61
C LEU A 32 -0.82 -1.87 -17.13
N GLY A 33 0.21 -1.48 -17.90
CA GLY A 33 0.15 -1.50 -19.36
C GLY A 33 -0.10 -2.89 -19.94
N ARG A 34 0.37 -3.94 -19.26
CA ARG A 34 0.13 -5.33 -19.66
C ARG A 34 -0.96 -6.03 -18.84
N LYS A 35 -1.62 -5.33 -17.91
CA LYS A 35 -2.57 -5.91 -16.93
C LYS A 35 -2.06 -7.23 -16.35
N ARG A 36 -0.90 -7.18 -15.70
CA ARG A 36 -0.33 -8.36 -15.05
C ARG A 36 0.30 -8.02 -13.70
N ILE A 37 0.33 -9.02 -12.83
CA ILE A 37 0.98 -8.95 -11.53
C ILE A 37 1.93 -10.13 -11.36
N PHE A 38 3.05 -9.87 -10.68
CA PHE A 38 4.02 -10.86 -10.23
C PHE A 38 3.95 -10.89 -8.70
N ILE A 39 3.48 -11.99 -8.14
CA ILE A 39 3.08 -12.06 -6.73
C ILE A 39 3.52 -13.36 -6.07
N PRO A 40 3.69 -13.40 -4.74
CA PRO A 40 4.05 -14.64 -4.06
C PRO A 40 2.88 -15.60 -4.09
N THR A 41 3.14 -16.90 -3.96
CA THR A 41 2.06 -17.86 -3.71
C THR A 41 1.40 -17.54 -2.35
N PRO A 42 0.09 -17.24 -2.28
CA PRO A 42 -0.55 -16.69 -1.09
C PRO A 42 -0.87 -17.79 -0.05
N LYS A 43 0.17 -18.37 0.57
CA LYS A 43 0.02 -19.46 1.57
C LYS A 43 -0.42 -18.96 2.94
N ARG A 44 -0.18 -17.68 3.24
CA ARG A 44 -0.46 -17.03 4.53
C ARG A 44 -1.03 -15.63 4.29
N PHE A 45 -1.63 -15.06 5.32
CA PHE A 45 -2.22 -13.72 5.23
C PHE A 45 -1.27 -12.64 4.66
N PRO A 46 0.01 -12.52 5.08
CA PRO A 46 0.89 -11.47 4.54
C PRO A 46 1.11 -11.59 3.03
N SER A 47 1.35 -12.81 2.53
CA SER A 47 1.45 -13.08 1.09
C SER A 47 0.13 -12.82 0.37
N PHE A 48 -1.00 -13.18 0.97
CA PHE A 48 -2.32 -12.90 0.41
C PHE A 48 -2.58 -11.39 0.30
N PHE A 49 -2.27 -10.63 1.34
CA PHE A 49 -2.48 -9.19 1.36
C PHE A 49 -1.57 -8.47 0.36
N THR A 50 -0.31 -8.93 0.22
CA THR A 50 0.61 -8.46 -0.84
C THR A 50 0.00 -8.69 -2.22
N CYS A 51 -0.63 -9.83 -2.47
CA CYS A 51 -1.30 -10.10 -3.75
C CYS A 51 -2.45 -9.12 -4.01
N LEU A 52 -3.28 -8.84 -2.99
CA LEU A 52 -4.36 -7.86 -3.10
C LEU A 52 -3.83 -6.44 -3.30
N HIS A 53 -2.71 -6.09 -2.67
CA HIS A 53 -2.04 -4.80 -2.84
C HIS A 53 -1.64 -4.58 -4.30
N GLU A 54 -1.03 -5.59 -4.96
CA GLU A 54 -0.67 -5.50 -6.37
C GLU A 54 -1.87 -5.40 -7.31
N ILE A 55 -2.98 -6.09 -6.99
CA ILE A 55 -4.25 -5.89 -7.71
C ILE A 55 -4.73 -4.45 -7.49
N GLY A 56 -4.62 -3.92 -6.26
CA GLY A 56 -4.95 -2.55 -5.90
C GLY A 56 -4.24 -1.52 -6.78
N HIS A 57 -2.95 -1.70 -7.09
CA HIS A 57 -2.26 -0.80 -8.03
C HIS A 57 -2.89 -0.78 -9.43
N ILE A 58 -3.26 -1.94 -9.96
CA ILE A 58 -3.90 -2.05 -11.27
C ILE A 58 -5.29 -1.38 -11.23
N MET A 59 -6.07 -1.67 -10.17
CA MET A 59 -7.44 -1.17 -10.02
C MET A 59 -7.50 0.35 -9.79
N SER A 60 -6.47 0.92 -9.17
CA SER A 60 -6.32 2.37 -8.99
C SER A 60 -5.63 3.06 -10.18
N ASN A 61 -5.32 2.31 -11.26
CA ASN A 61 -4.71 2.82 -12.48
C ASN A 61 -3.37 3.55 -12.23
N HIS A 62 -2.53 3.02 -11.33
CA HIS A 62 -1.24 3.63 -10.99
C HIS A 62 -0.23 3.49 -12.13
N HIS A 63 0.35 4.61 -12.57
CA HIS A 63 1.39 4.63 -13.60
C HIS A 63 2.24 5.89 -13.54
N SER A 64 3.51 5.80 -13.95
CA SER A 64 4.47 6.93 -13.91
C SER A 64 3.99 8.23 -14.57
N TRP A 65 3.08 8.16 -15.55
CA TRP A 65 2.52 9.33 -16.21
C TRP A 65 1.40 10.06 -15.43
N ASP A 66 0.90 9.50 -14.33
CA ASP A 66 -0.20 10.10 -13.55
C ASP A 66 0.26 11.26 -12.65
N ARG A 67 1.58 11.43 -12.51
CA ARG A 67 2.25 12.47 -11.71
C ARG A 67 1.86 12.45 -10.22
N LYS A 68 1.24 11.37 -9.74
CA LYS A 68 1.00 11.18 -8.32
C LYS A 68 2.31 10.82 -7.62
N PRO A 69 2.53 11.30 -6.39
CA PRO A 69 3.66 10.85 -5.60
C PRO A 69 3.49 9.39 -5.18
N GLU A 70 4.59 8.66 -5.06
CA GLU A 70 4.61 7.22 -4.74
C GLU A 70 3.85 6.89 -3.45
N TYR A 71 3.94 7.73 -2.41
CA TYR A 71 3.21 7.51 -1.16
C TYR A 71 1.69 7.47 -1.35
N LEU A 72 1.15 8.16 -2.37
CA LEU A 72 -0.28 8.08 -2.71
C LEU A 72 -0.62 6.77 -3.38
N TRP A 73 0.25 6.25 -4.25
CA TRP A 73 0.04 4.94 -4.85
C TRP A 73 -0.03 3.84 -3.80
N GLU A 74 0.94 3.82 -2.88
CA GLU A 74 0.98 2.84 -1.79
C GLU A 74 -0.28 2.95 -0.91
N TYR A 75 -0.69 4.16 -0.54
CA TYR A 75 -1.89 4.36 0.27
C TYR A 75 -3.19 3.97 -0.46
N GLU A 76 -3.32 4.28 -1.75
CA GLU A 76 -4.49 3.93 -2.56
C GLU A 76 -4.57 2.41 -2.79
N ALA A 77 -3.44 1.75 -3.04
CA ALA A 77 -3.36 0.29 -3.19
C ALA A 77 -3.68 -0.43 -1.86
N PHE A 78 -3.08 0.01 -0.75
CA PHE A 78 -3.44 -0.46 0.59
C PHE A 78 -4.94 -0.27 0.88
N SER A 79 -5.48 0.92 0.60
CA SER A 79 -6.89 1.24 0.86
C SER A 79 -7.82 0.36 0.03
N TRP A 80 -7.45 0.05 -1.21
CA TRP A 80 -8.19 -0.88 -2.06
C TRP A 80 -8.20 -2.29 -1.45
N ALA A 81 -7.02 -2.82 -1.09
CA ALA A 81 -6.87 -4.16 -0.51
C ALA A 81 -7.59 -4.30 0.84
N PHE A 82 -7.47 -3.29 1.71
CA PHE A 82 -8.14 -3.24 2.99
C PHE A 82 -9.68 -3.22 2.83
N ASN A 83 -10.18 -2.42 1.90
CA ASN A 83 -11.62 -2.35 1.62
C ASN A 83 -12.15 -3.62 0.96
N PHE A 84 -11.35 -4.30 0.14
CA PHE A 84 -11.67 -5.62 -0.38
C PHE A 84 -11.90 -6.60 0.77
N CYS A 85 -10.91 -6.77 1.65
CA CYS A 85 -11.00 -7.65 2.81
C CYS A 85 -12.24 -7.33 3.67
N ARG A 86 -12.48 -6.04 3.96
CA ARG A 86 -13.64 -5.59 4.73
C ARG A 86 -14.97 -5.99 4.08
N ARG A 87 -15.12 -5.83 2.76
CA ARG A 87 -16.36 -6.21 2.05
C ARG A 87 -16.55 -7.72 1.96
N THR A 88 -15.47 -8.49 1.91
CA THR A 88 -15.52 -9.95 1.82
C THR A 88 -15.51 -10.64 3.18
N GLY A 89 -15.59 -9.89 4.28
CA GLY A 89 -15.58 -10.43 5.65
C GLY A 89 -14.25 -11.05 6.08
N ILE A 90 -13.14 -10.68 5.42
CA ILE A 90 -11.80 -11.14 5.78
C ILE A 90 -11.20 -10.13 6.77
N GLU A 91 -10.85 -10.60 7.96
CA GLU A 91 -10.18 -9.78 8.96
C GLU A 91 -8.75 -9.43 8.52
N VAL A 92 -8.39 -8.15 8.61
CA VAL A 92 -7.01 -7.68 8.38
C VAL A 92 -6.30 -7.59 9.73
N PRO A 93 -5.26 -8.40 9.99
CA PRO A 93 -4.50 -8.32 11.23
C PRO A 93 -3.92 -6.92 11.42
N GLN A 94 -4.01 -6.40 12.66
CA GLN A 94 -3.49 -5.09 13.02
C GLN A 94 -2.01 -4.90 12.64
N ARG A 95 -1.19 -5.93 12.83
CA ARG A 95 0.22 -5.94 12.42
C ARG A 95 0.44 -5.66 10.93
N THR A 96 -0.49 -6.07 10.07
CA THR A 96 -0.43 -5.80 8.62
C THR A 96 -0.68 -4.32 8.37
N VAL A 97 -1.68 -3.74 9.05
CA VAL A 97 -1.98 -2.31 8.95
C VAL A 97 -0.81 -1.46 9.45
N GLU A 98 -0.15 -1.89 10.52
CA GLU A 98 1.06 -1.22 11.04
C GLU A 98 2.23 -1.30 10.08
N TYR A 99 2.50 -2.48 9.51
CA TYR A 99 3.55 -2.66 8.52
C TYR A 99 3.35 -1.76 7.29
N GLU A 100 2.13 -1.74 6.72
CA GLU A 100 1.79 -0.87 5.58
C GLU A 100 1.91 0.61 5.94
N ARG A 101 1.54 0.99 7.17
CA ARG A 101 1.72 2.35 7.68
C ARG A 101 3.18 2.76 7.71
N SER A 102 4.07 1.88 8.17
CA SER A 102 5.52 2.12 8.17
C SER A 102 6.06 2.34 6.76
N LEU A 103 5.68 1.48 5.81
CA LEU A 103 6.09 1.64 4.40
C LEU A 103 5.60 2.96 3.80
N ILE A 104 4.34 3.31 4.03
CA ILE A 104 3.79 4.57 3.54
C ILE A 104 4.48 5.77 4.22
N ALA A 105 4.82 5.68 5.51
CA ALA A 105 5.57 6.71 6.22
C ALA A 105 6.97 6.92 5.65
N GLU A 106 7.70 5.85 5.33
CA GLU A 106 9.00 5.92 4.63
C GLU A 106 8.88 6.71 3.32
N LYS A 107 7.86 6.41 2.50
CA LYS A 107 7.61 7.10 1.22
C LYS A 107 7.22 8.57 1.41
N VAL A 108 6.43 8.89 2.43
CA VAL A 108 6.11 10.29 2.75
C VAL A 108 7.37 11.03 3.20
N ARG A 109 8.22 10.42 4.03
CA ARG A 109 9.50 11.02 4.44
C ARG A 109 10.40 11.29 3.23
N ALA A 110 10.51 10.33 2.31
CA ALA A 110 11.25 10.51 1.06
C ALA A 110 10.69 11.69 0.23
N ALA A 111 9.36 11.82 0.13
CA ALA A 111 8.72 12.93 -0.56
C ALA A 111 8.98 14.29 0.12
N VAL A 112 8.96 14.35 1.45
CA VAL A 112 9.29 15.55 2.24
C VAL A 112 10.75 15.94 2.01
N ASN A 113 11.68 15.00 2.14
CA ASN A 113 13.11 15.23 1.88
C ASN A 113 13.39 15.63 0.42
N GLY A 114 12.55 15.18 -0.52
CA GLY A 114 12.58 15.58 -1.92
C GLY A 114 11.97 16.96 -2.21
N GLY A 115 11.54 17.70 -1.18
CA GLY A 115 11.04 19.08 -1.29
C GLY A 115 9.52 19.23 -1.39
N SER A 116 8.75 18.16 -1.18
CA SER A 116 7.28 18.27 -1.11
C SER A 116 6.89 19.17 0.07
N ARG A 117 6.05 20.18 -0.17
CA ARG A 117 5.59 21.12 0.88
C ARG A 117 4.21 20.77 1.46
N MET A 118 3.49 19.87 0.79
CA MET A 118 2.14 19.46 1.14
C MET A 118 2.01 17.95 0.92
N ILE A 119 1.52 17.26 1.94
CA ILE A 119 1.19 15.84 1.91
C ILE A 119 -0.33 15.69 1.97
N ASN A 120 -0.85 14.65 1.32
CA ASN A 120 -2.29 14.39 1.33
C ASN A 120 -2.79 14.16 2.77
N ARG A 121 -3.82 14.93 3.16
CA ARG A 121 -4.38 14.91 4.52
C ARG A 121 -4.85 13.53 4.98
N THR A 122 -5.42 12.74 4.08
CA THR A 122 -5.90 11.39 4.40
C THR A 122 -4.73 10.47 4.74
N VAL A 123 -3.64 10.57 3.97
CA VAL A 123 -2.39 9.83 4.25
C VAL A 123 -1.80 10.26 5.58
N VAL A 124 -1.75 11.57 5.86
CA VAL A 124 -1.30 12.11 7.15
C VAL A 124 -2.13 11.52 8.29
N SER A 125 -3.46 11.58 8.19
CA SER A 125 -4.36 11.04 9.21
C SER A 125 -4.18 9.52 9.43
N PHE A 126 -3.80 8.78 8.39
CA PHE A 126 -3.48 7.36 8.48
C PHE A 126 -2.15 7.11 9.21
N ILE A 127 -1.11 7.90 8.89
CA ILE A 127 0.23 7.81 9.50
C ILE A 127 0.19 8.23 10.97
N MET A 128 -0.53 9.31 11.32
CA MET A 128 -0.55 9.84 12.70
C MET A 128 -1.14 8.88 13.74
N LYS A 129 -1.89 7.86 13.29
CA LYS A 129 -2.38 6.76 14.14
C LYS A 129 -1.31 5.74 14.51
N GLY A 130 -0.15 5.76 13.86
CA GLY A 130 0.94 4.84 14.14
C GLY A 130 1.74 5.22 15.37
N ASP A 131 2.51 4.27 15.88
CA ASP A 131 3.41 4.47 17.00
C ASP A 131 4.73 5.10 16.51
N GLY A 132 5.06 6.27 17.05
CA GLY A 132 6.30 6.98 16.70
C GLY A 132 7.50 6.57 17.57
N GLU A 133 7.29 5.84 18.66
CA GLU A 133 8.40 5.30 19.46
C GLU A 133 9.00 4.05 18.79
N ALA A 134 8.15 3.27 18.13
CA ALA A 134 8.53 2.05 17.42
C ALA A 134 9.03 2.29 15.98
N ASP A 135 8.68 3.41 15.35
CA ASP A 135 8.98 3.68 13.94
C ASP A 135 9.58 5.09 13.74
N PRO A 136 10.86 5.18 13.29
CA PRO A 136 11.54 6.46 13.13
C PRO A 136 10.98 7.34 12.01
N ASP A 137 10.36 6.76 10.98
CA ASP A 137 9.73 7.53 9.91
C ASP A 137 8.43 8.15 10.41
N ILE A 138 7.64 7.42 11.19
CA ILE A 138 6.45 7.97 11.85
C ILE A 138 6.85 9.07 12.85
N ALA A 139 7.90 8.86 13.64
CA ALA A 139 8.45 9.86 14.56
C ALA A 139 8.84 11.16 13.83
N PHE A 140 9.56 11.01 12.71
CA PHE A 140 9.96 12.13 11.87
C PHE A 140 8.73 12.88 11.35
N LEU A 141 7.71 12.18 10.84
CA LEU A 141 6.54 12.83 10.27
C LEU A 141 5.67 13.52 11.32
N LYS A 142 5.53 12.95 12.53
CA LYS A 142 4.83 13.61 13.65
C LYS A 142 5.45 14.94 14.07
N THR A 143 6.76 15.11 13.85
CA THR A 143 7.48 16.33 14.21
C THR A 143 7.57 17.34 13.05
N ASN A 144 7.39 16.90 11.80
CA ASN A 144 7.61 17.72 10.60
C ASN A 144 6.35 17.97 9.76
N LEU A 145 5.21 17.34 10.05
CA LEU A 145 3.94 17.58 9.37
C LEU A 145 2.88 18.14 10.31
N SER A 146 2.05 19.05 9.80
CA SER A 146 0.80 19.43 10.46
C SER A 146 -0.30 18.39 10.20
N ASP A 147 -1.35 18.39 11.00
CA ASP A 147 -2.56 17.56 10.78
C ASP A 147 -3.25 17.83 9.44
N LYS A 148 -2.97 18.99 8.82
CA LYS A 148 -3.48 19.35 7.50
C LYS A 148 -2.56 18.88 6.35
N GLY A 149 -1.40 18.30 6.67
CA GLY A 149 -0.40 17.82 5.73
C GLY A 149 0.63 18.86 5.30
N THR A 150 0.65 20.05 5.90
CA THR A 150 1.67 21.07 5.62
C THR A 150 3.00 20.67 6.25
N VAL A 151 4.10 20.74 5.50
CA VAL A 151 5.44 20.54 6.07
C VAL A 151 5.83 21.75 6.92
N LEU A 152 6.12 21.51 8.20
CA LEU A 152 6.33 22.54 9.22
C LEU A 152 7.78 23.04 9.29
N LYS A 153 8.73 22.24 8.82
CA LYS A 153 10.15 22.59 8.75
C LYS A 153 10.67 22.28 7.36
N SER A 154 11.08 23.31 6.64
CA SER A 154 11.98 23.23 5.49
C SER A 154 13.31 23.85 5.90
#